data_AF-A0A094EDT9-F1
#
_entry.id   AF-A0A094EDT9-F1
#
_cell.length_a   1.000
_cell.length_b   1.000
_cell.length_c   1.000
_cell.angle_alpha   90.00
_cell.angle_beta   90.00
_cell.angle_gamma   90.00
#
_symmetry.space_group_name_H-M   'P 1'
#
loop_
_entity.id
_entity.type
_entity.pdbx_description
1 polymer ?
#
loop_
_entity_poly.entity_id
_entity_poly.type
_entity_poly.pdbx_seq_one_letter_code
_entity_poly.pdbx_strand_id
1 'polypeptide(L)'
;MILFVKHWAKRRAINTPYRGTLSSYGYVLMVLHYLVNIAQPPVAPNLQHHNPPPHAPTVAPQTCQGANVTFWRDERELTDLARRGLLNHNGESVGALLRGFFEYYAQNGPMSSGGGRGFDWGREVLSLRTRGGLLTKQEKGWVGARTVTQTTTEAAPAATTAASGNGTGAPGSPGAARKVVRKEEVKEIRHRYLFALEDPFELEHNVARTVTHNGIVAIRDEFRRALRVVRGVGRGGKEAEGLLDEVKTEEGGKEGLVEAMKVIHGLGEEFGGGTAEA
;
A
#
# COMPACT_ATOMS: atom_id res chain seq x y z
N MET A 1 -8.53 -4.40 13.74
CA MET A 1 -7.54 -5.06 12.84
C MET A 1 -6.89 -4.08 11.85
N ILE A 2 -7.65 -3.39 10.98
CA ILE A 2 -7.09 -2.45 9.97
C ILE A 2 -6.14 -1.41 10.58
N LEU A 3 -6.55 -0.75 11.68
CA LEU A 3 -5.72 0.24 12.36
C LEU A 3 -4.38 -0.33 12.83
N PHE A 4 -4.39 -1.57 13.35
CA PHE A 4 -3.19 -2.27 13.77
C PHE A 4 -2.24 -2.53 12.58
N VAL A 5 -2.76 -3.08 11.47
CA VAL A 5 -1.95 -3.37 10.27
C VAL A 5 -1.37 -2.09 9.67
N LYS A 6 -2.15 -1.00 9.63
CA LYS A 6 -1.64 0.30 9.17
C LYS A 6 -0.50 0.82 10.07
N HIS A 7 -0.66 0.70 11.38
CA HIS A 7 0.37 1.13 12.33
C HIS A 7 1.64 0.27 12.22
N TRP A 8 1.48 -1.06 12.17
CA TRP A 8 2.55 -2.00 11.90
C TRP A 8 3.30 -1.66 10.60
N ALA A 9 2.60 -1.52 9.48
CA ALA A 9 3.22 -1.21 8.19
C ALA A 9 4.00 0.12 8.20
N LYS A 10 3.50 1.13 8.92
CA LYS A 10 4.20 2.41 9.11
C LYS A 10 5.48 2.23 9.92
N ARG A 11 5.41 1.57 11.06
CA ARG A 11 6.55 1.31 11.96
C ARG A 11 7.64 0.48 11.29
N ARG A 12 7.23 -0.40 10.38
CA ARG A 12 8.12 -1.25 9.59
C ARG A 12 8.60 -0.63 8.28
N ALA A 13 8.35 0.67 8.06
CA ALA A 13 8.77 1.42 6.87
C ALA A 13 8.31 0.83 5.52
N ILE A 14 7.25 0.01 5.52
CA ILE A 14 6.65 -0.60 4.33
C ILE A 14 5.38 0.12 3.86
N ASN A 15 5.06 1.27 4.47
CA ASN A 15 3.93 2.14 4.11
C ASN A 15 4.36 3.47 3.47
N THR A 16 5.21 3.43 2.43
CA THR A 16 5.76 4.63 1.79
C THR A 16 5.78 4.49 0.27
N PRO A 17 4.64 4.69 -0.42
CA PRO A 17 4.50 4.46 -1.86
C PRO A 17 5.54 5.15 -2.73
N TYR A 18 5.86 6.41 -2.41
CA TYR A 18 6.86 7.18 -3.16
C TYR A 18 8.30 6.66 -2.96
N ARG A 19 8.56 5.87 -1.90
CA ARG A 19 9.80 5.10 -1.69
C ARG A 19 9.70 3.66 -2.17
N GLY A 20 8.69 3.35 -2.97
CA GLY A 20 8.58 2.07 -3.65
C GLY A 20 7.94 0.95 -2.84
N THR A 21 7.19 1.26 -1.77
CA THR A 21 6.40 0.28 -0.99
C THR A 21 4.89 0.49 -1.18
N LEU A 22 4.05 -0.06 -0.31
CA LEU A 22 2.60 -0.11 -0.51
C LEU A 22 1.87 1.05 0.19
N SER A 23 0.76 1.51 -0.39
CA SER A 23 -0.06 2.57 0.21
C SER A 23 -0.89 2.05 1.38
N SER A 24 -1.33 2.96 2.26
CA SER A 24 -2.28 2.63 3.33
C SER A 24 -3.57 1.99 2.78
N TYR A 25 -4.05 2.46 1.63
CA TYR A 25 -5.21 1.86 0.94
C TYR A 25 -4.92 0.41 0.49
N GLY A 26 -3.72 0.14 -0.03
CA GLY A 26 -3.31 -1.22 -0.39
C GLY A 26 -3.37 -2.19 0.79
N TYR A 27 -2.86 -1.79 1.97
CA TYR A 27 -2.97 -2.62 3.18
C TYR A 27 -4.41 -2.82 3.66
N VAL A 28 -5.28 -1.81 3.50
CA VAL A 28 -6.70 -1.94 3.81
C VAL A 28 -7.34 -3.02 2.93
N LEU A 29 -7.09 -3.00 1.62
CA LEU A 29 -7.61 -4.01 0.71
C LEU A 29 -7.07 -5.42 1.00
N MET A 30 -5.80 -5.56 1.39
CA MET A 30 -5.25 -6.84 1.84
C MET A 30 -5.97 -7.39 3.07
N VAL A 31 -6.26 -6.53 4.06
CA VAL A 31 -7.01 -6.93 5.26
C VAL A 31 -8.45 -7.29 4.91
N LEU A 32 -9.12 -6.50 4.06
CA LEU A 32 -10.49 -6.80 3.62
C LEU A 32 -10.56 -8.11 2.85
N HIS A 33 -9.63 -8.35 1.93
CA HIS A 33 -9.51 -9.62 1.21
C HIS A 33 -9.39 -10.79 2.17
N TYR A 34 -8.49 -10.69 3.16
CA TYR A 34 -8.33 -11.74 4.15
C TYR A 34 -9.63 -12.01 4.93
N LEU A 35 -10.28 -10.96 5.43
CA LEU A 35 -11.49 -11.08 6.24
C LEU A 35 -12.72 -11.57 5.46
N VAL A 36 -12.84 -11.19 4.18
CA VAL A 36 -14.01 -11.50 3.34
C VAL A 36 -13.85 -12.85 2.62
N ASN A 37 -12.63 -13.18 2.15
CA ASN A 37 -12.42 -14.31 1.25
C ASN A 37 -11.60 -15.45 1.84
N ILE A 38 -10.76 -15.20 2.85
CA ILE A 38 -9.75 -16.17 3.32
C ILE A 38 -10.09 -16.73 4.69
N ALA A 39 -10.49 -15.88 5.64
CA ALA A 39 -10.96 -16.34 6.95
C ALA A 39 -12.17 -17.28 6.77
N GLN A 40 -12.19 -18.37 7.54
CA GLN A 40 -13.25 -19.38 7.49
C GLN A 40 -13.74 -19.68 8.90
N PRO A 41 -15.01 -19.38 9.23
CA PRO A 41 -16.02 -18.70 8.38
C PRO A 41 -15.59 -17.27 7.99
N PRO A 42 -16.11 -16.67 6.90
CA PRO A 42 -15.79 -15.29 6.55
C PRO A 42 -16.24 -14.33 7.66
N VAL A 43 -15.48 -13.26 7.90
CA VAL A 43 -15.78 -12.27 8.95
C VAL A 43 -16.79 -11.22 8.46
N ALA A 44 -16.80 -10.94 7.16
CA ALA A 44 -17.73 -10.01 6.54
C ALA A 44 -18.16 -10.53 5.16
N PRO A 45 -19.40 -10.26 4.73
CA PRO A 45 -19.86 -10.59 3.39
C PRO A 45 -19.20 -9.67 2.35
N ASN A 46 -19.15 -10.13 1.11
CA ASN A 46 -18.76 -9.30 -0.01
C ASN A 46 -19.94 -8.44 -0.49
N LEU A 47 -19.90 -7.15 -0.21
CA LEU A 47 -21.00 -6.23 -0.55
C LEU A 47 -21.16 -6.00 -2.07
N GLN A 48 -20.15 -6.34 -2.88
CA GLN A 48 -20.18 -6.20 -4.34
C GLN A 48 -20.68 -7.47 -5.05
N HIS A 49 -20.83 -8.58 -4.32
CA HIS A 49 -21.44 -9.82 -4.83
C HIS A 49 -22.96 -9.82 -4.71
N HIS A 50 -23.55 -8.77 -4.14
CA HIS A 50 -24.97 -8.75 -3.85
C HIS A 50 -25.78 -9.01 -5.12
N ASN A 51 -26.40 -10.19 -5.15
CA ASN A 51 -27.47 -10.53 -6.05
C ASN A 51 -28.73 -9.97 -5.37
N PRO A 52 -29.39 -8.93 -5.91
CA PRO A 52 -30.66 -8.49 -5.33
C PRO A 52 -31.60 -9.70 -5.18
N PRO A 53 -32.44 -9.76 -4.13
CA PRO A 53 -33.49 -10.77 -4.03
C PRO A 53 -34.26 -10.86 -5.35
N PRO A 54 -34.76 -12.04 -5.78
CA PRO A 54 -35.50 -12.19 -7.03
C PRO A 54 -36.69 -11.21 -7.21
N HIS A 55 -37.16 -10.63 -6.10
CA HIS A 55 -38.29 -9.71 -6.03
C HIS A 55 -37.89 -8.26 -5.75
N ALA A 56 -36.60 -7.98 -5.53
CA ALA A 56 -36.13 -6.62 -5.39
C ALA A 56 -36.06 -5.97 -6.78
N PRO A 57 -36.51 -4.70 -6.93
CA PRO A 57 -36.37 -4.00 -8.19
C PRO A 57 -34.89 -4.02 -8.60
N THR A 58 -34.60 -4.44 -9.83
CA THR A 58 -33.24 -4.47 -10.38
C THR A 58 -32.64 -3.07 -10.23
N VAL A 59 -31.78 -2.88 -9.23
CA VAL A 59 -31.07 -1.62 -9.05
C VAL A 59 -30.13 -1.48 -10.23
N ALA A 60 -30.39 -0.51 -11.10
CA ALA A 60 -29.52 -0.25 -12.24
C ALA A 60 -28.07 -0.06 -11.74
N PRO A 61 -27.08 -0.68 -12.40
CA PRO A 61 -25.69 -0.51 -12.01
C PRO A 61 -25.32 0.97 -11.96
N GLN A 62 -24.86 1.42 -10.79
CA GLN A 62 -24.34 2.76 -10.62
C GLN A 62 -22.94 2.78 -11.24
N THR A 63 -22.75 3.66 -12.23
CA THR A 63 -21.45 3.85 -12.88
C THR A 63 -20.91 5.23 -12.55
N CYS A 64 -19.60 5.30 -12.30
CA CYS A 64 -18.87 6.55 -12.13
C CYS A 64 -17.59 6.46 -12.97
N GLN A 65 -17.41 7.38 -13.92
CA GLN A 65 -16.25 7.37 -14.84
C GLN A 65 -16.05 6.02 -15.56
N GLY A 66 -17.14 5.34 -15.91
CA GLY A 66 -17.10 4.02 -16.56
C GLY A 66 -16.86 2.84 -15.62
N ALA A 67 -16.59 3.06 -14.34
CA ALA A 67 -16.45 2.00 -13.33
C ALA A 67 -17.80 1.68 -12.66
N ASN A 68 -18.10 0.38 -12.46
CA ASN A 68 -19.28 -0.06 -11.72
C ASN A 68 -19.04 0.06 -10.20
N VAL A 69 -19.69 1.05 -9.58
CA VAL A 69 -19.60 1.39 -8.16
C VAL A 69 -20.79 0.89 -7.33
N THR A 70 -21.58 -0.04 -7.86
CA THR A 70 -22.66 -0.70 -7.11
C THR A 70 -22.08 -1.63 -6.04
N PHE A 71 -22.64 -1.51 -4.84
CA PHE A 71 -22.49 -2.44 -3.72
C PHE A 71 -23.71 -2.30 -2.80
N TRP A 72 -23.93 -3.28 -1.91
CA TRP A 72 -25.01 -3.22 -0.93
C TRP A 72 -24.77 -2.10 0.10
N ARG A 73 -25.64 -1.10 0.08
CA ARG A 73 -25.51 0.15 0.86
C ARG A 73 -26.52 0.29 2.00
N ASP A 74 -27.50 -0.62 2.11
CA ASP A 74 -28.51 -0.53 3.16
C ASP A 74 -27.92 -0.98 4.51
N GLU A 75 -27.38 0.00 5.23
CA GLU A 75 -26.80 -0.22 6.56
C GLU A 75 -27.81 -0.74 7.57
N ARG A 76 -29.10 -0.39 7.44
CA ARG A 76 -30.13 -0.83 8.38
C ARG A 76 -30.42 -2.31 8.20
N GLU A 77 -30.57 -2.74 6.94
CA GLU A 77 -30.75 -4.15 6.59
C GLU A 77 -29.51 -4.98 6.99
N LEU A 78 -28.31 -4.51 6.67
CA LEU A 78 -27.05 -5.13 7.09
C LEU A 78 -26.98 -5.28 8.61
N THR A 79 -27.36 -4.23 9.35
CA THR A 79 -27.35 -4.26 10.80
C THR A 79 -28.38 -5.24 11.37
N ASP A 80 -29.58 -5.33 10.80
CA ASP A 80 -30.59 -6.31 11.21
C ASP A 80 -30.10 -7.75 10.99
N LEU A 81 -29.59 -8.04 9.79
CA LEU A 81 -29.07 -9.36 9.44
C LEU A 81 -27.85 -9.74 10.29
N ALA A 82 -26.97 -8.78 10.61
CA ALA A 82 -25.86 -8.99 11.52
C ALA A 82 -26.34 -9.38 12.93
N ARG A 83 -27.31 -8.64 13.50
CA ARG A 83 -27.87 -8.93 14.83
C ARG A 83 -28.53 -10.29 14.91
N ARG A 84 -29.16 -10.72 13.82
CA ARG A 84 -29.79 -12.05 13.69
C ARG A 84 -28.78 -13.16 13.42
N GLY A 85 -27.49 -12.84 13.28
CA GLY A 85 -26.44 -13.79 12.99
C GLY A 85 -26.52 -14.39 11.58
N LEU A 86 -27.13 -13.68 10.62
CA LEU A 86 -27.36 -14.19 9.25
C LEU A 86 -26.31 -13.72 8.23
N LEU A 87 -25.43 -12.77 8.59
CA LEU A 87 -24.37 -12.29 7.69
C LEU A 87 -23.09 -13.12 7.74
N ASN A 88 -22.70 -13.56 8.94
CA ASN A 88 -21.51 -14.36 9.16
C ASN A 88 -21.58 -15.08 10.52
N HIS A 89 -20.68 -16.04 10.70
CA HIS A 89 -20.58 -16.85 11.92
C HIS A 89 -19.15 -16.93 12.47
N ASN A 90 -18.27 -16.00 12.08
CA ASN A 90 -16.88 -16.02 12.57
C ASN A 90 -16.82 -15.46 14.00
N GLY A 91 -16.36 -16.29 14.94
CA GLY A 91 -16.17 -15.94 16.34
C GLY A 91 -14.69 -15.80 16.76
N GLU A 92 -13.77 -15.73 15.80
CA GLU A 92 -12.34 -15.64 16.10
C GLU A 92 -12.00 -14.29 16.75
N SER A 93 -11.08 -14.33 17.72
CA SER A 93 -10.56 -13.10 18.31
C SER A 93 -9.75 -12.30 17.29
N VAL A 94 -9.63 -10.98 17.49
CA VAL A 94 -8.79 -10.12 16.65
C VAL A 94 -7.34 -10.62 16.59
N GLY A 95 -6.82 -11.23 17.66
CA GLY A 95 -5.49 -11.82 17.68
C GLY A 95 -5.35 -13.06 16.80
N ALA A 96 -6.36 -13.93 16.78
CA ALA A 96 -6.41 -15.10 15.90
C ALA A 96 -6.46 -14.68 14.42
N LEU A 97 -7.32 -13.70 14.10
CA LEU A 97 -7.42 -13.14 12.75
C LEU A 97 -6.12 -12.45 12.31
N LEU A 98 -5.44 -11.73 13.20
CA LEU A 98 -4.13 -11.13 12.91
C LEU A 98 -3.06 -12.20 12.63
N ARG A 99 -3.02 -13.27 13.43
CA ARG A 99 -2.11 -14.40 13.20
C ARG A 99 -2.35 -15.01 11.82
N GLY A 100 -3.62 -15.33 11.51
CA GLY A 100 -3.97 -15.92 10.21
C GLY A 100 -3.70 -14.97 9.04
N PHE A 101 -3.88 -13.65 9.21
CA PHE A 101 -3.52 -12.64 8.21
C PHE A 101 -2.02 -12.62 7.92
N PHE A 102 -1.17 -12.59 8.96
CA PHE A 102 0.28 -12.64 8.76
C PHE A 102 0.71 -13.96 8.13
N GLU A 103 0.09 -15.07 8.55
CA GLU A 103 0.36 -16.40 8.00
C GLU A 103 0.01 -16.49 6.52
N TYR A 104 -1.18 -16.01 6.13
CA TYR A 104 -1.65 -16.02 4.75
C TYR A 104 -0.71 -15.29 3.80
N TYR A 105 -0.13 -14.15 4.22
CA TYR A 105 0.76 -13.35 3.37
C TYR A 105 2.25 -13.71 3.49
N ALA A 106 2.67 -14.46 4.52
CA ALA A 106 4.08 -14.80 4.76
C ALA A 106 4.57 -16.03 3.98
N GLN A 107 3.72 -17.03 3.78
CA GLN A 107 4.06 -18.31 3.16
C GLN A 107 2.98 -18.74 2.18
N ASN A 108 3.35 -19.44 1.10
CA ASN A 108 2.41 -19.98 0.10
C ASN A 108 1.98 -21.44 0.39
N GLY A 109 2.34 -21.96 1.56
CA GLY A 109 2.00 -23.31 2.01
C GLY A 109 0.64 -23.42 2.72
N PRO A 110 0.31 -24.61 3.24
CA PRO A 110 -0.89 -24.83 4.04
C PRO A 110 -0.97 -23.88 5.24
N MET A 111 -2.16 -23.39 5.53
CA MET A 111 -2.42 -22.54 6.69
C MET A 111 -2.70 -23.36 7.96
N SER A 112 -2.20 -22.89 9.11
CA SER A 112 -2.43 -23.52 10.41
C SER A 112 -3.89 -23.49 10.86
N SER A 113 -4.73 -22.61 10.30
CA SER A 113 -6.15 -22.47 10.62
C SER A 113 -7.04 -23.58 10.05
N GLY A 114 -6.46 -24.62 9.42
CA GLY A 114 -7.20 -25.81 9.02
C GLY A 114 -7.97 -25.71 7.69
N GLY A 115 -7.73 -24.66 6.91
CA GLY A 115 -8.31 -24.51 5.57
C GLY A 115 -7.49 -23.57 4.68
N GLY A 116 -7.18 -24.03 3.47
CA GLY A 116 -6.53 -23.22 2.44
C GLY A 116 -5.00 -23.18 2.47
N ARG A 117 -4.45 -22.32 1.60
CA ARG A 117 -3.03 -22.03 1.45
C ARG A 117 -2.82 -20.53 1.54
N GLY A 118 -1.60 -20.11 1.86
CA GLY A 118 -1.26 -18.70 1.76
C GLY A 118 -1.07 -18.20 0.32
N PHE A 119 -0.99 -16.88 0.20
CA PHE A 119 -1.00 -16.15 -1.06
C PHE A 119 0.29 -16.35 -1.89
N ASP A 120 0.13 -16.64 -3.17
CA ASP A 120 1.23 -16.69 -4.14
C ASP A 120 1.40 -15.34 -4.83
N TRP A 121 2.26 -14.50 -4.25
CA TRP A 121 2.67 -13.20 -4.78
C TRP A 121 3.15 -13.22 -6.25
N GLY A 122 3.69 -14.35 -6.71
CA GLY A 122 4.23 -14.50 -8.06
C GLY A 122 3.14 -14.74 -9.11
N ARG A 123 2.10 -15.48 -8.75
CA ARG A 123 1.09 -16.01 -9.70
C ARG A 123 -0.31 -15.42 -9.52
N GLU A 124 -0.63 -14.90 -8.34
CA GLU A 124 -1.99 -14.51 -7.98
C GLU A 124 -2.18 -12.99 -7.95
N VAL A 125 -3.42 -12.58 -8.14
CA VAL A 125 -3.93 -11.21 -8.02
C VAL A 125 -4.96 -11.21 -6.91
N LEU A 126 -4.80 -10.30 -5.94
CA LEU A 126 -5.85 -10.03 -4.96
C LEU A 126 -6.98 -9.29 -5.67
N SER A 127 -8.14 -9.92 -5.77
CA SER A 127 -9.32 -9.41 -6.47
C SER A 127 -10.53 -9.57 -5.57
N LEU A 128 -10.85 -8.50 -4.81
CA LEU A 128 -11.92 -8.55 -3.82
C LEU A 128 -13.26 -8.94 -4.46
N ARG A 129 -13.52 -8.51 -5.70
CA ARG A 129 -14.77 -8.81 -6.43
C ARG A 129 -14.84 -10.22 -6.99
N THR A 130 -13.76 -10.97 -7.05
CA THR A 130 -13.80 -12.34 -7.56
C THR A 130 -14.31 -13.29 -6.48
N ARG A 131 -15.12 -14.29 -6.83
CA ARG A 131 -15.51 -15.33 -5.87
C ARG A 131 -14.26 -16.06 -5.39
N GLY A 132 -14.05 -16.13 -4.08
CA GLY A 132 -12.81 -16.65 -3.48
C GLY A 132 -11.65 -15.63 -3.43
N GLY A 133 -11.84 -14.42 -3.94
CA GLY A 133 -10.93 -13.29 -3.78
C GLY A 133 -9.65 -13.33 -4.62
N LEU A 134 -9.47 -14.34 -5.48
CA LEU A 134 -8.23 -14.57 -6.21
C LEU A 134 -8.47 -14.73 -7.70
N LEU A 135 -7.59 -14.13 -8.49
CA LEU A 135 -7.42 -14.40 -9.92
C LEU A 135 -5.96 -14.79 -10.16
N THR A 136 -5.68 -15.55 -11.23
CA THR A 136 -4.30 -15.68 -11.68
C THR A 136 -3.88 -14.43 -12.45
N LYS A 137 -2.58 -14.08 -12.39
CA LYS A 137 -2.01 -13.02 -13.22
C LYS A 137 -2.16 -13.32 -14.71
N GLN A 138 -2.17 -14.61 -15.08
CA GLN A 138 -2.41 -15.08 -16.44
C GLN A 138 -3.82 -14.67 -16.91
N GLU A 139 -4.86 -15.03 -16.15
CA GLU A 139 -6.25 -14.69 -16.45
C GLU A 139 -6.49 -13.18 -16.48
N LYS A 140 -5.84 -12.44 -15.55
CA LYS A 140 -5.93 -10.98 -15.51
C LYS A 140 -5.09 -10.27 -16.59
N GLY A 141 -4.16 -10.99 -17.23
CA GLY A 141 -3.20 -10.42 -18.18
C GLY A 141 -2.10 -9.55 -17.53
N TRP A 142 -1.90 -9.66 -16.21
CA TRP A 142 -0.91 -8.92 -15.43
C TRP A 142 0.41 -9.71 -15.29
N VAL A 143 0.91 -10.24 -16.40
CA VAL A 143 2.04 -11.19 -16.45
C VAL A 143 3.40 -10.54 -16.76
N GLY A 144 3.42 -9.35 -17.37
CA GLY A 144 4.64 -8.71 -17.86
C GLY A 144 4.65 -7.21 -17.62
N ALA A 145 5.83 -6.60 -17.75
CA ALA A 145 5.97 -5.15 -17.59
C ALA A 145 5.15 -4.43 -18.67
N ARG A 146 4.17 -3.60 -18.27
CA ARG A 146 3.46 -2.71 -19.19
C ARG A 146 3.97 -1.28 -19.03
N THR A 147 4.35 -0.64 -20.13
CA THR A 147 4.76 0.76 -20.12
C THR A 147 3.55 1.62 -20.49
N VAL A 148 3.17 2.54 -19.59
CA VAL A 148 2.10 3.52 -19.85
C VAL A 148 2.70 4.91 -19.75
N THR A 149 2.44 5.73 -20.76
CA THR A 149 2.86 7.12 -20.82
C THR A 149 1.80 7.98 -20.14
N GLN A 150 2.09 8.54 -18.97
CA GLN A 150 1.16 9.43 -18.27
C GLN A 150 1.60 10.89 -18.46
N THR A 151 0.78 11.69 -19.13
CA THR A 151 0.95 13.15 -19.23
C THR A 151 0.28 13.79 -18.01
N THR A 152 1.07 14.40 -17.13
CA THR A 152 0.54 15.17 -15.99
C THR A 152 0.64 16.65 -16.31
N THR A 153 -0.49 17.34 -16.38
CA THR A 153 -0.55 18.79 -16.53
C THR A 153 -0.56 19.42 -15.14
N GLU A 154 0.60 19.82 -14.64
CA GLU A 154 0.70 20.49 -13.34
C GLU A 154 0.33 21.98 -13.50
N ALA A 155 -0.71 22.42 -12.78
CA ALA A 155 -1.03 23.84 -12.66
C ALA A 155 -0.14 24.43 -11.57
N ALA A 156 0.68 25.42 -11.92
CA ALA A 156 1.59 26.08 -10.98
C ALA A 156 0.82 26.63 -9.76
N PRO A 157 1.37 26.54 -8.54
CA PRO A 157 0.75 27.12 -7.35
C PRO A 157 0.65 28.64 -7.51
N ALA A 158 -0.54 29.19 -7.31
CA ALA A 158 -0.75 30.62 -7.30
C ALA A 158 0.07 31.24 -6.16
N ALA A 159 1.08 32.05 -6.50
CA ALA A 159 1.82 32.82 -5.52
C ALA A 159 0.88 33.84 -4.86
N THR A 160 0.58 33.66 -3.57
CA THR A 160 -0.11 34.67 -2.77
C THR A 160 0.87 35.78 -2.42
N THR A 161 0.88 36.86 -3.20
CA THR A 161 1.57 38.10 -2.82
C THR A 161 0.79 38.83 -1.73
N ALA A 162 1.47 39.12 -0.62
CA ALA A 162 0.95 39.92 0.49
C ALA A 162 0.48 41.30 0.03
N ALA A 163 -0.71 41.72 0.47
CA ALA A 163 -1.26 43.03 0.21
C ALA A 163 -0.71 44.07 1.21
N SER A 164 -0.16 45.16 0.69
CA SER A 164 0.05 46.41 1.43
C SER A 164 -0.14 47.59 0.47
N GLY A 165 -0.93 48.59 0.89
CA GLY A 165 -0.85 49.96 0.36
C GLY A 165 -2.02 50.44 -0.51
N ASN A 166 -2.86 51.30 0.09
CA ASN A 166 -3.83 52.18 -0.56
C ASN A 166 -3.19 53.11 -1.61
N GLY A 167 -3.90 53.40 -2.70
CA GLY A 167 -3.57 54.51 -3.61
C GLY A 167 -4.49 54.60 -4.84
N THR A 168 -5.30 55.64 -4.88
CA THR A 168 -6.22 56.06 -5.96
C THR A 168 -5.50 56.45 -7.26
N GLY A 169 -5.98 56.01 -8.43
CA GLY A 169 -5.53 56.49 -9.76
C GLY A 169 -6.23 55.82 -10.95
N ALA A 170 -6.46 56.59 -12.02
CA ALA A 170 -7.36 56.39 -13.18
C ALA A 170 -6.96 55.29 -14.22
N PRO A 171 -7.84 54.93 -15.18
CA PRO A 171 -7.65 53.77 -16.07
C PRO A 171 -6.90 54.13 -17.37
N GLY A 172 -5.93 53.30 -17.78
CA GLY A 172 -5.33 53.41 -19.11
C GLY A 172 -4.05 52.60 -19.33
N SER A 173 -4.18 51.36 -19.83
CA SER A 173 -3.28 50.71 -20.81
C SER A 173 -3.60 49.21 -20.96
N PRO A 174 -3.48 48.60 -22.15
CA PRO A 174 -3.77 47.18 -22.37
C PRO A 174 -2.68 46.32 -21.72
N GLY A 175 -3.08 45.48 -20.75
CA GLY A 175 -2.19 44.58 -20.05
C GLY A 175 -1.59 43.52 -20.98
N ALA A 176 -0.26 43.40 -20.94
CA ALA A 176 0.47 42.33 -21.61
C ALA A 176 -0.05 40.97 -21.17
N ALA A 177 -0.50 40.14 -22.12
CA ALA A 177 -0.93 38.78 -21.87
C ALA A 177 0.24 37.97 -21.29
N ARG A 178 0.17 37.67 -19.98
CA ARG A 178 1.16 36.84 -19.29
C ARG A 178 1.03 35.40 -19.79
N LYS A 179 2.00 34.97 -20.59
CA LYS A 179 2.09 33.60 -21.15
C LYS A 179 2.28 32.60 -20.01
N VAL A 180 1.23 31.88 -19.63
CA VAL A 180 1.32 30.75 -18.71
C VAL A 180 2.04 29.62 -19.45
N VAL A 181 3.31 29.40 -19.11
CA VAL A 181 4.06 28.25 -19.64
C VAL A 181 3.58 27.01 -18.90
N ARG A 182 2.71 26.21 -19.54
CA ARG A 182 2.38 24.85 -19.09
C ARG A 182 3.59 23.97 -19.35
N LYS A 183 4.15 23.39 -18.29
CA LYS A 183 5.17 22.35 -18.41
C LYS A 183 4.44 21.02 -18.53
N GLU A 184 4.39 20.46 -19.73
CA GLU A 184 3.90 19.10 -19.94
C GLU A 184 5.05 18.14 -19.62
N GLU A 185 4.99 17.48 -18.47
CA GLU A 185 5.92 16.40 -18.15
C GLU A 185 5.29 15.06 -18.55
N VAL A 186 5.95 14.39 -19.51
CA VAL A 186 5.61 13.04 -19.95
C VAL A 186 6.43 12.07 -19.12
N LYS A 187 5.78 11.34 -18.20
CA LYS A 187 6.46 10.33 -17.38
C LYS A 187 6.13 8.93 -17.89
N GLU A 188 7.17 8.18 -18.26
CA GLU A 188 7.05 6.76 -18.56
C GLU A 188 6.89 5.97 -17.24
N ILE A 189 5.75 5.32 -17.05
CA ILE A 189 5.49 4.47 -15.88
C ILE A 189 5.52 3.01 -16.31
N ARG A 190 6.46 2.25 -15.76
CA ARG A 190 6.57 0.80 -15.99
C ARG A 190 5.83 0.04 -14.89
N HIS A 191 4.67 -0.51 -15.23
CA HIS A 191 3.91 -1.42 -14.38
C HIS A 191 4.56 -2.79 -14.38
N ARG A 192 5.44 -3.02 -13.40
CA ARG A 192 5.96 -4.35 -13.10
C ARG A 192 4.99 -4.94 -12.06
N TYR A 193 4.11 -5.85 -12.46
CA TYR A 193 3.12 -6.51 -11.59
C TYR A 193 3.77 -7.45 -10.54
N LEU A 194 4.77 -6.95 -9.83
CA LEU A 194 5.51 -7.62 -8.75
C LEU A 194 4.58 -7.97 -7.60
N PHE A 195 3.69 -7.04 -7.28
CA PHE A 195 2.53 -7.27 -6.44
C PHE A 195 1.28 -6.82 -7.22
N ALA A 196 0.28 -7.69 -7.25
CA ALA A 196 -0.94 -7.51 -8.00
C ALA A 196 -2.13 -7.41 -7.03
N LEU A 197 -2.67 -6.20 -6.92
CA LEU A 197 -3.80 -5.86 -6.08
C LEU A 197 -4.79 -5.05 -6.91
N GLU A 198 -5.87 -5.70 -7.33
CA GLU A 198 -6.93 -5.10 -8.12
C GLU A 198 -7.79 -4.17 -7.26
N ASP A 199 -8.07 -2.97 -7.77
CA ASP A 199 -9.03 -2.08 -7.13
C ASP A 199 -10.47 -2.62 -7.30
N PRO A 200 -11.31 -2.58 -6.25
CA PRO A 200 -12.67 -3.09 -6.29
C PRO A 200 -13.62 -2.33 -7.26
N PHE A 201 -13.25 -1.17 -7.78
CA PHE A 201 -14.07 -0.41 -8.72
C PHE A 201 -13.33 -0.18 -10.04
N GLU A 202 -12.06 0.22 -9.97
CA GLU A 202 -11.20 0.42 -11.13
C GLU A 202 -10.46 -0.87 -11.49
N LEU A 203 -11.11 -1.82 -12.15
CA LEU A 203 -10.57 -3.18 -12.36
C LEU A 203 -9.24 -3.22 -13.13
N GLU A 204 -8.91 -2.20 -13.93
CA GLU A 204 -7.63 -2.10 -14.63
C GLU A 204 -6.51 -1.46 -13.77
N HIS A 205 -6.86 -0.95 -12.60
CA HIS A 205 -5.95 -0.27 -11.69
C HIS A 205 -5.29 -1.26 -10.72
N ASN A 206 -3.97 -1.44 -10.87
CA ASN A 206 -3.18 -2.09 -9.84
C ASN A 206 -2.84 -1.08 -8.72
N VAL A 207 -3.46 -1.26 -7.56
CA VAL A 207 -3.21 -0.45 -6.35
C VAL A 207 -1.76 -0.56 -5.89
N ALA A 208 -1.11 -1.70 -6.15
CA ALA A 208 0.28 -1.95 -5.80
C ALA A 208 1.30 -1.52 -6.88
N ARG A 209 0.90 -0.72 -7.89
CA ARG A 209 1.80 -0.26 -8.97
C ARG A 209 3.05 0.50 -8.49
N THR A 210 3.01 1.09 -7.29
CA THR A 210 4.15 1.81 -6.70
C THR A 210 5.20 0.88 -6.12
N VAL A 211 4.87 -0.40 -5.92
CA VAL A 211 5.76 -1.36 -5.27
C VAL A 211 6.90 -1.73 -6.21
N THR A 212 8.12 -1.42 -5.79
CA THR A 212 9.37 -1.74 -6.49
C THR A 212 9.86 -3.14 -6.11
N HIS A 213 10.95 -3.61 -6.74
CA HIS A 213 11.58 -4.88 -6.37
C HIS A 213 12.01 -4.90 -4.90
N ASN A 214 12.74 -3.88 -4.44
CA ASN A 214 13.16 -3.79 -3.04
C ASN A 214 11.96 -3.68 -2.11
N GLY A 215 10.92 -2.95 -2.53
CA GLY A 215 9.70 -2.82 -1.75
C GLY A 215 8.95 -4.14 -1.56
N ILE A 216 8.82 -4.96 -2.61
CA ILE A 216 8.15 -6.26 -2.47
C ILE A 216 8.96 -7.24 -1.61
N VAL A 217 10.29 -7.20 -1.70
CA VAL A 217 11.16 -7.99 -0.84
C VAL A 217 10.95 -7.58 0.62
N ALA A 218 11.05 -6.28 0.93
CA ALA A 218 10.83 -5.75 2.28
C ALA A 218 9.45 -6.10 2.84
N ILE A 219 8.38 -5.96 2.03
CA ILE A 219 7.02 -6.32 2.44
C ILE A 219 6.93 -7.81 2.80
N ARG A 220 7.42 -8.71 1.93
CA ARG A 220 7.37 -10.16 2.15
C ARG A 220 8.17 -10.58 3.38
N ASP A 221 9.35 -9.98 3.58
CA ASP A 221 10.20 -10.28 4.73
C ASP A 221 9.57 -9.81 6.03
N GLU A 222 8.90 -8.65 6.04
CA GLU A 222 8.16 -8.19 7.22
C GLU A 222 6.94 -9.07 7.54
N PHE A 223 6.23 -9.60 6.54
CA PHE A 223 5.17 -10.59 6.79
C PHE A 223 5.73 -11.87 7.43
N ARG A 224 6.87 -12.38 6.93
CA ARG A 224 7.55 -13.55 7.54
C ARG A 224 8.05 -13.26 8.94
N ARG A 225 8.64 -12.08 9.17
CA ARG A 225 9.09 -11.63 10.48
C ARG A 225 7.93 -11.55 11.47
N ALA A 226 6.84 -10.90 11.08
CA ALA A 226 5.63 -10.78 11.89
C ALA A 226 5.06 -12.16 12.26
N LEU A 227 5.00 -13.10 11.31
CA LEU A 227 4.56 -14.47 11.59
C LEU A 227 5.48 -15.19 12.59
N ARG A 228 6.81 -15.02 12.48
CA ARG A 228 7.77 -15.61 13.44
C ARG A 228 7.54 -15.07 14.85
N VAL A 229 7.43 -13.74 14.99
CA VAL A 229 7.14 -13.06 16.26
C VAL A 229 5.84 -13.58 16.87
N VAL A 230 4.75 -13.58 16.08
CA VAL A 230 3.43 -14.05 16.57
C VAL A 230 3.45 -15.52 16.99
N ARG A 231 4.25 -16.38 16.33
CA ARG A 231 4.40 -17.80 16.69
C ARG A 231 5.35 -18.03 17.88
N GLY A 232 6.26 -17.11 18.17
CA GLY A 232 7.21 -17.22 19.27
C GLY A 232 6.66 -16.73 20.62
N VAL A 233 5.61 -15.91 20.62
CA VAL A 233 4.89 -15.51 21.85
C VAL A 233 4.49 -16.74 22.68
N GLY A 234 4.91 -16.78 23.94
CA GLY A 234 4.62 -17.86 24.89
C GLY A 234 5.63 -19.02 24.89
N ARG A 235 6.62 -19.04 23.99
CA ARG A 235 7.66 -20.08 23.94
C ARG A 235 8.95 -19.74 24.72
N GLY A 236 8.95 -18.67 25.52
CA GLY A 236 10.07 -18.29 26.37
C GLY A 236 11.36 -17.86 25.64
N GLY A 237 11.33 -17.76 24.31
CA GLY A 237 12.44 -17.25 23.52
C GLY A 237 12.61 -15.75 23.76
N LYS A 238 13.84 -15.30 23.97
CA LYS A 238 14.20 -13.88 23.89
C LYS A 238 13.97 -13.41 22.44
N GLU A 239 12.79 -12.94 22.12
CA GLU A 239 12.57 -12.24 20.87
C GLU A 239 13.32 -10.91 20.94
N ALA A 240 14.33 -10.74 20.10
CA ALA A 240 15.18 -9.55 20.08
C ALA A 240 14.45 -8.32 19.52
N GLU A 241 13.28 -8.48 18.88
CA GLU A 241 12.56 -7.40 18.20
C GLU A 241 11.04 -7.70 18.18
N GLY A 242 10.25 -6.77 18.70
CA GLY A 242 8.80 -6.84 18.75
C GLY A 242 8.12 -6.59 17.40
N LEU A 243 6.81 -6.85 17.34
CA LEU A 243 6.01 -6.67 16.14
C LEU A 243 5.95 -5.19 15.69
N LEU A 244 5.98 -4.25 16.65
CA LEU A 244 5.81 -2.81 16.42
C LEU A 244 7.10 -2.00 16.58
N ASP A 245 8.25 -2.66 16.75
CA ASP A 245 9.54 -1.97 16.84
C ASP A 245 9.83 -1.23 15.53
N GLU A 246 10.51 -0.08 15.60
CA GLU A 246 10.91 0.62 14.37
C GLU A 246 12.05 -0.12 13.71
N VAL A 247 12.05 -0.12 12.38
CA VAL A 247 13.26 -0.47 11.63
C VAL A 247 14.29 0.59 11.97
N LYS A 248 15.38 0.19 12.62
CA LYS A 248 16.56 1.06 12.75
C LYS A 248 17.05 1.34 11.34
N THR A 249 16.81 2.55 10.85
CA THR A 249 17.55 3.03 9.68
C THR A 249 19.01 3.05 10.08
N GLU A 250 19.82 2.19 9.49
CA GLU A 250 21.26 2.36 9.54
C GLU A 250 21.55 3.75 8.95
N GLU A 251 21.81 4.74 9.81
CA GLU A 251 22.37 6.03 9.40
C GLU A 251 23.83 5.89 8.94
N GLY A 252 24.37 4.66 8.83
CA GLY A 252 25.75 4.37 8.42
C GLY A 252 26.09 4.69 6.96
N GLY A 253 25.10 5.01 6.11
CA GLY A 253 25.36 5.42 4.73
C GLY A 253 25.95 6.83 4.60
N LYS A 254 25.69 7.73 5.56
CA LYS A 254 26.25 9.09 5.53
C LYS A 254 27.67 9.13 6.08
N GLU A 255 27.94 8.39 7.15
CA GLU A 255 29.28 8.31 7.74
C GLU A 255 30.27 7.65 6.77
N GLY A 256 29.89 6.53 6.12
CA GLY A 256 30.73 5.90 5.10
C GLY A 256 30.97 6.76 3.86
N LEU A 257 29.98 7.55 3.44
CA LEU A 257 30.14 8.51 2.33
C LEU A 257 31.04 9.67 2.72
N VAL A 258 30.90 10.21 3.94
CA VAL A 258 31.76 11.28 4.46
C VAL A 258 33.19 10.81 4.64
N GLU A 259 33.38 9.58 5.11
CA GLU A 259 34.71 8.97 5.26
C GLU A 259 35.37 8.72 3.90
N ALA A 260 34.61 8.21 2.92
CA ALA A 260 35.08 8.07 1.54
C ALA A 260 35.42 9.45 0.91
N MET A 261 34.64 10.49 1.22
CA MET A 261 34.93 11.86 0.77
C MET A 261 36.20 12.43 1.39
N LYS A 262 36.47 12.17 2.67
CA LYS A 262 37.72 12.58 3.33
C LYS A 262 38.95 11.93 2.72
N VAL A 263 38.85 10.64 2.37
CA VAL A 263 39.92 9.90 1.69
C VAL A 263 40.17 10.46 0.29
N ILE A 264 39.11 10.78 -0.47
CA ILE A 264 39.24 11.35 -1.83
C ILE A 264 39.79 12.78 -1.80
N HIS A 265 39.48 13.57 -0.78
CA HIS A 265 39.94 14.96 -0.64
C HIS A 265 41.28 15.11 0.11
N GLY A 266 41.93 14.01 0.49
CA GLY A 266 43.31 14.03 1.01
C GLY A 266 43.51 14.76 2.33
N LEU A 267 42.49 14.87 3.18
CA LEU A 267 42.56 15.58 4.47
C LEU A 267 43.09 14.70 5.63
N GLY A 268 43.95 13.72 5.32
CA GLY A 268 44.31 12.64 6.24
C GLY A 268 45.81 12.36 6.41
N GLU A 269 46.71 13.28 6.05
CA GLU A 269 48.14 13.13 6.37
C GLU A 269 48.68 14.36 7.11
N GLU A 270 48.78 14.24 8.44
CA GLU A 270 49.74 15.02 9.20
C GLU A 270 51.14 14.48 8.88
N PHE A 271 51.93 15.33 8.21
CA PHE A 271 53.37 15.17 8.03
C PHE A 271 54.06 15.02 9.39
N GLY A 272 54.38 13.78 9.77
CA GLY A 272 55.35 13.48 10.83
C GLY A 272 56.77 13.81 10.36
N GLY A 273 57.12 15.10 10.35
CA GLY A 273 58.48 15.57 10.12
C GLY A 273 59.39 15.25 11.29
N GLY A 274 60.40 14.42 11.05
CA GLY A 274 61.52 14.25 11.97
C GLY A 274 62.39 15.51 12.03
N THR A 275 62.93 15.81 13.20
CA THR A 275 64.19 16.53 13.36
C THR A 275 64.96 15.94 14.55
N ALA A 276 66.25 15.73 14.31
CA ALA A 276 67.26 15.27 15.25
C ALA A 276 67.95 16.48 15.94
N GLU A 277 68.78 16.13 16.94
CA GLU A 277 69.80 16.91 17.67
C GLU A 277 69.35 17.82 18.84
N ALA A 278 69.67 17.37 20.06
CA ALA A 278 70.90 17.79 20.75
C ALA A 278 71.48 16.60 21.54
#